data_AF-A0A7S0LC59-F1
#
_entry.id   AF-A0A7S0LC59-F1
#
_cell.length_a   1.000
_cell.length_b   1.000
_cell.length_c   1.000
_cell.angle_alpha   90.00
_cell.angle_beta   90.00
_cell.angle_gamma   90.00
#
_symmetry.space_group_name_H-M   'P 1'
#
loop_
_entity.id
_entity.type
_entity.pdbx_description
1 polymer ?
#
loop_
_entity_poly.entity_id
_entity_poly.type
_entity_poly.pdbx_seq_one_letter_code
_entity_poly.pdbx_strand_id
1 'polypeptide(L)'
;MTLARCKRCEQTFCLAPMVADESAPASVCHYHPGQYRRWWSCCREMSHGARGCREGVHVEDVAASAMLDSIAEKLQAQREQERAPKGDVVIFEGPEGELTMARFENHAEVEMLARECEEEEAAASTGSAPPAGLASAESSSGEANEAAVAGDGGDAMETVLVPYLVGPFDSFASICMREQMVAEELMRVNGLAIRHVRPGTTVLVWGLRSKGQQQVELNRQLVAQFRRLTKTSAGEARYYLEENGYQIEAALTQRRDDLAWETEPSTPEALRLALTPESASDSQTCTMQPKAGGGADLFASLLKCAQSFGRYVQ
;
A
#
# COMPACT_ATOMS: atom_id res chain seq x y z
N MET A 1 3.39 23.32 -42.39
CA MET A 1 3.47 22.16 -41.46
C MET A 1 2.36 22.31 -40.44
N THR A 2 1.38 21.42 -40.45
CA THR A 2 0.25 21.42 -39.50
C THR A 2 0.72 20.83 -38.17
N LEU A 3 0.66 21.60 -37.10
CA LEU A 3 0.99 21.12 -35.75
C LEU A 3 -0.12 20.18 -35.28
N ALA A 4 0.25 18.98 -34.82
CA ALA A 4 -0.70 18.03 -34.23
C ALA A 4 -1.32 18.64 -32.96
N ARG A 5 -2.66 18.66 -32.91
CA ARG A 5 -3.43 19.15 -31.75
C ARG A 5 -3.60 18.01 -30.73
N CYS A 6 -3.83 18.33 -29.46
CA CYS A 6 -4.25 17.30 -28.50
C CYS A 6 -5.69 16.84 -28.80
N LYS A 7 -6.03 15.60 -28.43
CA LYS A 7 -7.36 15.00 -28.64
C LYS A 7 -8.52 15.88 -28.18
N ARG A 8 -8.34 16.66 -27.10
CA ARG A 8 -9.39 17.54 -26.56
C ARG A 8 -9.60 18.78 -27.44
N CYS A 9 -8.53 19.44 -27.88
CA CYS A 9 -8.61 20.57 -28.81
C CYS A 9 -9.13 20.15 -30.19
N GLU A 10 -8.84 18.92 -30.62
CA GLU A 10 -9.43 18.35 -31.83
C GLU A 10 -10.97 18.22 -31.68
N GLN A 11 -11.46 17.82 -30.51
CA GLN A 11 -12.90 17.71 -30.25
C GLN A 11 -13.61 19.06 -30.04
N THR A 12 -12.96 20.04 -29.40
CA THR A 12 -13.58 21.35 -29.12
C THR A 12 -13.54 22.30 -30.31
N PHE A 13 -12.47 22.30 -31.11
CA PHE A 13 -12.42 23.12 -32.33
C PHE A 13 -13.24 22.56 -33.49
N CYS A 14 -13.52 21.26 -33.51
CA CYS A 14 -14.37 20.66 -34.55
C CYS A 14 -15.87 20.97 -34.38
N LEU A 15 -16.28 21.62 -33.28
CA LEU A 15 -17.68 21.96 -33.01
C LEU A 15 -18.09 23.39 -33.39
N ALA A 16 -17.22 24.17 -34.02
CA ALA A 16 -17.60 25.53 -34.46
C ALA A 16 -17.07 25.89 -35.85
N PRO A 17 -17.78 25.51 -36.92
CA PRO A 17 -17.94 26.39 -38.07
C PRO A 17 -19.28 27.13 -37.93
N MET A 18 -19.25 28.47 -38.04
CA MET A 18 -20.42 29.37 -38.14
C MET A 18 -21.13 29.59 -36.78
N VAL A 19 -21.06 30.76 -36.15
CA VAL A 19 -21.47 32.09 -36.63
C VAL A 19 -20.55 33.14 -35.98
N ALA A 20 -19.99 34.04 -36.78
CA ALA A 20 -19.28 35.22 -36.28
C ALA A 20 -20.32 36.22 -35.76
N ASP A 21 -20.58 36.19 -34.45
CA ASP A 21 -21.35 37.22 -33.77
C ASP A 21 -20.36 38.04 -32.92
N GLU A 22 -20.12 39.29 -33.31
CA GLU A 22 -19.06 40.17 -32.77
C GLU A 22 -19.31 40.65 -31.31
N SER A 23 -20.39 40.20 -30.67
CA SER A 23 -20.77 40.64 -29.32
C SER A 23 -20.64 39.57 -28.22
N ALA A 24 -20.06 38.41 -28.50
CA ALA A 24 -19.74 37.43 -27.44
C ALA A 24 -18.43 37.83 -26.74
N PRO A 25 -18.39 37.99 -25.39
CA PRO A 25 -17.14 38.25 -24.69
C PRO A 25 -16.17 37.08 -24.93
N ALA A 26 -15.00 37.40 -25.48
CA ALA A 26 -13.93 36.48 -25.83
C ALA A 26 -13.51 35.58 -24.64
N SER A 27 -14.22 34.47 -24.45
CA SER A 27 -13.87 33.40 -23.52
C SER A 27 -13.42 32.15 -24.25
N VAL A 28 -13.06 32.30 -25.53
CA VAL A 28 -12.27 31.32 -26.26
C VAL A 28 -10.82 31.56 -25.87
N CYS A 29 -10.20 30.57 -25.23
CA CYS A 29 -8.83 30.62 -24.73
C CYS A 29 -7.87 31.16 -25.82
N HIS A 30 -7.46 32.43 -25.70
CA HIS A 30 -6.66 33.14 -26.70
C HIS A 30 -5.18 32.69 -26.78
N TYR A 31 -4.78 31.70 -25.97
CA TYR A 31 -3.39 31.28 -25.83
C TYR A 31 -3.13 29.91 -26.49
N HIS A 32 -2.51 29.95 -27.66
CA HIS A 32 -1.83 28.83 -28.35
C HIS A 32 -0.37 29.26 -28.64
N PRO A 33 0.58 28.42 -29.10
CA PRO A 33 0.80 26.97 -29.00
C PRO A 33 2.16 26.65 -28.32
N GLY A 34 2.19 25.84 -27.26
CA GLY A 34 3.42 25.47 -26.55
C GLY A 34 4.02 24.13 -27.02
N GLN A 35 5.34 24.10 -27.25
CA GLN A 35 6.10 22.90 -27.60
C GLN A 35 5.95 21.79 -26.54
N TYR A 36 5.61 20.58 -26.99
CA TYR A 36 5.51 19.38 -26.16
C TYR A 36 6.90 18.84 -25.79
N ARG A 37 7.30 19.01 -24.53
CA ARG A 37 8.15 18.04 -23.82
C ARG A 37 7.50 17.70 -22.49
N ARG A 38 7.68 16.43 -22.10
CA ARG A 38 7.00 15.73 -21.01
C ARG A 38 6.85 16.62 -19.75
N TRP A 39 5.68 16.45 -19.09
CA TRP A 39 5.18 17.13 -17.88
C TRP A 39 4.42 18.45 -18.16
N TRP A 40 3.16 18.47 -17.77
CA TRP A 40 2.11 19.35 -18.30
C TRP A 40 2.14 20.77 -17.69
N SER A 41 2.20 21.81 -18.52
CA SER A 41 1.58 23.12 -18.25
C SER A 41 1.22 23.81 -19.58
N CYS A 42 -0.05 24.19 -19.74
CA CYS A 42 -0.57 24.77 -20.99
C CYS A 42 -0.46 26.31 -21.05
N CYS A 43 0.01 26.95 -19.98
CA CYS A 43 0.02 28.41 -19.86
C CYS A 43 1.47 28.93 -19.84
N ARG A 44 1.83 29.74 -20.83
CA ARG A 44 3.13 30.44 -20.86
C ARG A 44 3.16 31.64 -19.91
N GLU A 45 2.01 32.18 -19.55
CA GLU A 45 1.84 33.33 -18.65
C GLU A 45 0.75 33.02 -17.60
N MET A 46 1.05 33.32 -16.33
CA MET A 46 0.12 33.18 -15.21
C MET A 46 -0.97 34.25 -15.31
N SER A 47 -2.18 33.87 -15.74
CA SER A 47 -3.35 34.71 -15.51
C SER A 47 -3.92 34.37 -14.13
N HIS A 48 -3.73 35.27 -13.16
CA HIS A 48 -4.28 35.12 -11.80
C HIS A 48 -5.82 35.03 -11.76
N GLY A 49 -6.51 35.39 -12.86
CA GLY A 49 -7.96 35.29 -12.98
C GLY A 49 -8.47 34.00 -13.64
N ALA A 50 -7.61 33.14 -14.18
CA ALA A 50 -8.03 31.92 -14.85
C ALA A 50 -8.35 30.82 -13.82
N ARG A 51 -9.62 30.37 -13.77
CA ARG A 51 -10.03 29.23 -12.93
C ARG A 51 -9.17 28.00 -13.28
N GLY A 52 -8.51 27.42 -12.27
CA GLY A 52 -7.66 26.23 -12.42
C GLY A 52 -6.15 26.50 -12.49
N CYS A 53 -5.69 27.75 -12.58
CA CYS A 53 -4.25 28.04 -12.56
C CYS A 53 -3.75 28.24 -11.11
N ARG A 54 -2.89 27.35 -10.61
CA ARG A 54 -2.21 27.49 -9.31
C ARG A 54 -0.70 27.29 -9.48
N GLU A 55 0.09 28.26 -9.03
CA GLU A 55 1.57 28.12 -8.93
C GLU A 55 2.28 27.64 -10.21
N GLY A 56 1.74 27.98 -11.39
CA GLY A 56 2.35 27.67 -12.68
C GLY A 56 1.92 26.32 -13.26
N VAL A 57 0.99 25.62 -12.60
CA VAL A 57 0.37 24.38 -13.07
C VAL A 57 -1.13 24.60 -13.24
N HIS A 58 -1.69 24.18 -14.37
CA HIS A 58 -3.11 24.29 -14.63
C HIS A 58 -3.79 22.96 -14.27
N VAL A 59 -4.70 22.99 -13.30
CA VAL A 59 -5.55 21.86 -12.88
C VAL A 59 -6.91 22.06 -13.55
N GLU A 60 -7.14 21.34 -14.66
CA GLU A 60 -8.28 21.56 -15.57
C GLU A 60 -9.66 21.16 -15.02
N ASP A 61 -9.74 20.50 -13.87
CA ASP A 61 -10.99 19.96 -13.35
C ASP A 61 -11.39 20.62 -12.02
N VAL A 62 -12.59 21.20 -11.98
CA VAL A 62 -13.19 21.81 -10.78
C VAL A 62 -13.40 20.76 -9.70
N ALA A 63 -13.77 19.53 -10.08
CA ALA A 63 -13.91 18.43 -9.14
C ALA A 63 -12.54 17.99 -8.58
N ALA A 64 -11.52 17.92 -9.43
CA ALA A 64 -10.15 17.64 -8.97
C ALA A 64 -9.59 18.75 -8.09
N SER A 65 -9.86 20.02 -8.41
CA SER A 65 -9.45 21.17 -7.60
C SER A 65 -10.12 21.14 -6.22
N ALA A 66 -11.43 20.89 -6.17
CA ALA A 66 -12.16 20.73 -4.91
C ALA A 66 -11.66 19.55 -4.07
N MET A 67 -11.30 18.43 -4.73
CA MET A 67 -10.70 17.28 -4.07
C MET A 67 -9.32 17.62 -3.48
N LEU A 68 -8.46 18.32 -4.24
CA LEU A 68 -7.14 18.73 -3.78
C LEU A 68 -7.23 19.74 -2.62
N ASP A 69 -8.20 20.67 -2.65
CA ASP A 69 -8.48 21.59 -1.55
C ASP A 69 -8.89 20.83 -0.28
N SER A 70 -9.78 19.86 -0.40
CA SER A 70 -10.17 19.01 0.74
C SER A 70 -9.00 18.20 1.31
N ILE A 71 -8.08 17.72 0.47
CA ILE A 71 -6.87 17.03 0.93
C ILE A 71 -5.95 17.99 1.67
N ALA A 72 -5.75 19.21 1.15
CA ALA A 72 -4.91 20.22 1.77
C ALA A 72 -5.45 20.62 3.16
N GLU A 73 -6.76 20.84 3.29
CA GLU A 73 -7.42 21.12 4.58
C GLU A 73 -7.22 19.99 5.59
N LYS A 74 -7.36 18.73 5.17
CA LYS A 74 -7.12 17.57 6.04
C LYS A 74 -5.67 17.47 6.52
N LEU A 75 -4.71 17.71 5.64
CA LEU A 75 -3.29 17.69 5.99
C LEU A 75 -2.93 18.83 6.95
N GLN A 76 -3.54 20.00 6.79
CA GLN A 76 -3.36 21.10 7.72
C GLN A 76 -3.94 20.79 9.11
N ALA A 77 -5.17 20.25 9.16
CA ALA A 77 -5.79 19.83 10.42
C ALA A 77 -4.96 18.76 11.15
N GLN A 78 -4.39 17.80 10.41
CA GLN A 78 -3.51 16.78 10.98
C GLN A 78 -2.24 17.40 11.56
N ARG A 79 -1.60 18.34 10.85
CA ARG A 79 -0.42 19.06 11.36
C ARG A 79 -0.74 19.87 12.61
N GLU A 80 -1.90 20.51 12.67
CA GLU A 80 -2.34 21.24 13.86
C GLU A 80 -2.60 20.30 15.05
N GLN A 81 -3.15 19.10 14.79
CA GLN A 81 -3.34 18.06 15.80
C GLN A 81 -2.02 17.45 16.29
N GLU A 82 -1.02 17.32 15.41
CA GLU A 82 0.34 16.87 15.77
C GLU A 82 1.13 17.97 16.51
N ARG A 83 0.85 19.23 16.23
CA ARG A 83 1.48 20.39 16.90
C ARG A 83 0.84 20.73 18.24
N ALA A 84 -0.38 20.26 18.48
CA ALA A 84 -0.98 20.33 19.81
C ALA A 84 -0.08 19.54 20.78
N PRO A 85 0.40 20.15 21.88
CA PRO A 85 1.29 19.49 22.81
C PRO A 85 0.56 18.29 23.39
N LYS A 86 0.93 17.09 22.93
CA LYS A 86 0.62 15.85 23.63
C LYS A 86 1.47 15.93 24.88
N GLY A 87 0.87 16.27 26.02
CA GLY A 87 1.60 16.27 27.28
C GLY A 87 2.27 14.91 27.45
N ASP A 88 3.59 14.90 27.53
CA ASP A 88 4.38 13.68 27.65
C ASP A 88 4.01 13.02 28.98
N VAL A 89 3.38 11.85 28.89
CA VAL A 89 3.09 11.02 30.05
C VAL A 89 4.31 10.12 30.23
N VAL A 90 5.17 10.47 31.17
CA VAL A 90 6.30 9.64 31.56
C VAL A 90 5.81 8.64 32.59
N ILE A 91 5.92 7.36 32.26
CA ILE A 91 5.56 6.25 33.15
C ILE A 91 6.86 5.73 33.77
N PHE A 92 6.99 5.89 35.08
CA PHE A 92 8.12 5.33 35.83
C PHE A 92 7.69 4.03 36.49
N GLU A 93 8.46 2.96 36.28
CA GLU A 93 8.38 1.73 37.08
C GLU A 93 9.25 1.89 38.32
N GLY A 94 8.62 1.99 39.49
CA GLY A 94 9.33 1.99 40.75
C GLY A 94 9.98 0.63 41.05
N PRO A 95 10.95 0.57 41.98
CA PRO A 95 11.70 -0.65 42.32
C PRO A 95 10.85 -1.79 42.89
N GLU A 96 9.59 -1.54 43.26
CA GLU A 96 8.61 -2.56 43.68
C GLU A 96 7.56 -2.90 42.62
N GLY A 97 7.73 -2.43 41.37
CA GLY A 97 6.79 -2.69 40.27
C GLY A 97 5.52 -1.81 40.29
N GLU A 98 5.51 -0.73 41.08
CA GLU A 98 4.41 0.23 41.12
C GLU A 98 4.55 1.25 39.99
N LEU A 99 3.59 1.26 39.07
CA LEU A 99 3.54 2.18 37.93
C LEU A 99 3.01 3.54 38.38
N THR A 100 3.89 4.53 38.46
CA THR A 100 3.49 5.89 38.86
C THR A 100 3.37 6.76 37.61
N MET A 101 2.16 7.24 37.32
CA MET A 101 1.91 8.15 36.20
C MET A 101 1.99 9.60 36.67
N ALA A 102 3.10 10.27 36.39
CA ALA A 102 3.25 11.69 36.65
C ALA A 102 2.87 12.48 35.39
N ARG A 103 1.84 13.31 35.50
CA ARG A 103 1.43 14.22 34.43
C ARG A 103 2.06 15.57 34.70
N PHE A 104 3.17 15.86 34.02
CA PHE A 104 3.83 17.15 34.13
C PHE A 104 3.15 18.16 33.21
N GLU A 105 2.64 19.25 33.79
CA GLU A 105 2.01 20.33 33.02
C GLU A 105 3.05 21.26 32.37
N ASN A 106 4.34 21.12 32.73
CA ASN A 106 5.43 21.98 32.29
C ASN A 106 6.65 21.16 31.83
N HIS A 107 6.98 21.26 30.54
CA HIS A 107 8.12 20.55 29.92
C HIS A 107 9.47 20.91 30.57
N ALA A 108 9.59 22.10 31.16
CA ALA A 108 10.80 22.55 31.85
C ALA A 108 11.13 21.73 33.11
N GLU A 109 10.12 21.15 33.79
CA GLU A 109 10.34 20.33 34.98
C GLU A 109 10.84 18.92 34.61
N VAL A 110 10.36 18.37 33.48
CA VAL A 110 10.82 17.07 32.95
C VAL A 110 12.28 17.14 32.52
N GLU A 111 12.69 18.26 31.91
CA GLU A 111 14.07 18.46 31.44
C GLU A 111 15.08 18.63 32.60
N MET A 112 14.66 19.19 33.73
CA MET A 112 15.51 19.22 34.94
C MET A 112 15.67 17.83 35.56
N LEU A 113 14.59 17.06 35.70
CA LEU A 113 14.64 15.72 36.30
C LEU A 113 15.48 14.75 35.46
N ALA A 114 15.41 14.84 34.14
CA ALA A 114 16.25 14.04 33.25
C ALA A 114 17.75 14.33 33.44
N ARG A 115 18.13 15.60 33.64
CA ARG A 115 19.52 15.98 33.93
C ARG A 115 20.03 15.47 35.27
N GLU A 116 19.19 15.49 36.30
CA GLU A 116 19.56 14.97 37.62
C GLU A 116 19.81 13.46 37.60
N CYS A 117 19.03 12.68 36.82
CA CYS A 117 19.30 11.24 36.65
C CYS A 117 20.59 10.94 35.87
N GLU A 118 20.89 11.70 34.81
CA GLU A 118 22.13 11.51 34.03
C GLU A 118 23.40 11.80 34.85
N GLU A 119 23.34 12.76 35.78
CA GLU A 119 24.47 13.07 36.68
C GLU A 119 24.70 11.96 37.75
N GLU A 120 23.63 11.31 38.23
CA GLU A 120 23.76 10.18 39.17
C GLU A 120 24.30 8.91 38.49
N GLU A 121 23.90 8.64 37.24
CA GLU A 121 24.38 7.47 36.49
C GLU A 121 25.85 7.62 36.07
N ALA A 122 26.29 8.85 35.74
CA ALA A 122 27.69 9.17 35.46
C ALA A 122 28.61 8.96 36.68
N ALA A 123 28.11 9.18 37.90
CA ALA A 123 28.88 8.95 39.12
C ALA A 123 29.06 7.45 39.47
N ALA A 124 28.16 6.58 38.99
CA ALA A 124 28.22 5.14 39.24
C ALA A 124 29.16 4.38 38.29
N SER A 125 29.53 4.96 37.14
CA SER A 125 30.28 4.29 36.07
C SER A 125 31.81 4.17 36.28
N THR A 126 32.38 4.80 37.32
CA THR A 126 33.86 4.84 37.54
C THR A 126 34.47 3.60 38.22
N GLY A 127 33.77 2.47 38.33
CA GLY A 127 34.25 1.31 39.09
C GLY A 127 34.26 -0.02 38.34
N SER A 128 35.47 -0.53 38.07
CA SER A 128 35.82 -1.95 37.90
C SER A 128 35.96 -2.50 36.47
N ALA A 129 37.22 -2.77 36.09
CA ALA A 129 37.61 -3.52 34.90
C ALA A 129 37.54 -5.03 35.16
N PRO A 130 37.01 -5.85 34.23
CA PRO A 130 37.09 -7.31 34.35
C PRO A 130 38.39 -7.87 33.73
N PRO A 131 38.97 -8.94 34.30
CA PRO A 131 40.15 -9.59 33.76
C PRO A 131 39.81 -10.54 32.60
N ALA A 132 40.75 -10.63 31.67
CA ALA A 132 40.74 -11.53 30.53
C ALA A 132 40.76 -13.01 30.95
N GLY A 133 39.91 -13.82 30.32
CA GLY A 133 39.87 -15.28 30.47
C GLY A 133 39.67 -15.97 29.13
N LEU A 134 40.71 -16.68 28.69
CA LEU A 134 40.75 -17.61 27.56
C LEU A 134 39.94 -18.88 27.86
N ALA A 135 39.15 -19.38 26.91
CA ALA A 135 38.83 -20.81 26.81
C ALA A 135 38.42 -21.22 25.38
N SER A 136 38.86 -22.42 25.02
CA SER A 136 38.86 -23.06 23.72
C SER A 136 37.53 -23.68 23.29
N ALA A 137 37.45 -23.89 21.98
CA ALA A 137 36.65 -24.84 21.19
C ALA A 137 36.00 -26.02 21.92
N GLU A 138 34.77 -26.35 21.49
CA GLU A 138 34.39 -27.71 21.12
C GLU A 138 33.20 -27.70 20.13
N SER A 139 33.41 -28.34 18.98
CA SER A 139 32.38 -28.68 17.99
C SER A 139 31.70 -29.97 18.43
N SER A 140 30.38 -29.96 18.55
CA SER A 140 29.57 -31.18 18.70
C SER A 140 28.62 -31.32 17.51
N SER A 141 28.91 -32.32 16.69
CA SER A 141 28.00 -32.89 15.70
C SER A 141 27.00 -33.79 16.42
N GLY A 142 25.72 -33.43 16.38
CA GLY A 142 24.62 -34.25 16.87
C GLY A 142 23.49 -34.32 15.84
N GLU A 143 23.54 -35.32 14.97
CA GLU A 143 22.37 -35.79 14.22
C GLU A 143 21.49 -36.62 15.16
N ALA A 144 20.27 -36.15 15.44
CA ALA A 144 19.15 -37.02 15.82
C ALA A 144 17.82 -36.26 15.70
N ASN A 145 17.09 -36.56 14.62
CA ASN A 145 15.68 -36.94 14.63
C ASN A 145 14.73 -36.11 15.53
N GLU A 146 14.10 -35.08 14.95
CA GLU A 146 12.97 -34.40 15.58
C GLU A 146 11.72 -34.54 14.70
N ALA A 147 10.81 -35.38 15.19
CA ALA A 147 9.46 -35.49 14.67
C ALA A 147 8.75 -34.15 14.86
N ALA A 148 8.13 -33.68 13.78
CA ALA A 148 7.37 -32.43 13.71
C ALA A 148 6.25 -32.39 14.76
N VAL A 149 6.57 -31.84 15.94
CA VAL A 149 5.59 -31.24 16.83
C VAL A 149 5.26 -29.89 16.23
N ALA A 150 3.99 -29.68 15.86
CA ALA A 150 3.43 -28.39 15.48
C ALA A 150 3.45 -27.46 16.71
N GLY A 151 4.65 -27.00 17.05
CA GLY A 151 4.94 -26.11 18.16
C GLY A 151 4.68 -24.67 17.73
N ASP A 152 3.84 -24.03 18.52
CA ASP A 152 3.65 -22.60 18.72
C ASP A 152 4.66 -21.71 17.98
N GLY A 153 4.13 -20.86 17.10
CA GLY A 153 4.86 -20.01 16.15
C GLY A 153 5.66 -18.91 16.83
N GLY A 154 6.69 -19.30 17.57
CA GLY A 154 7.71 -18.42 18.10
C GLY A 154 8.36 -17.67 16.95
N ASP A 155 8.31 -16.35 17.04
CA ASP A 155 8.83 -15.36 16.09
C ASP A 155 10.37 -15.39 16.07
N ALA A 156 10.95 -16.56 15.78
CA ALA A 156 12.38 -16.74 15.69
C ALA A 156 12.90 -15.85 14.57
N MET A 157 13.58 -14.77 14.97
CA MET A 157 14.18 -13.80 14.08
C MET A 157 15.37 -14.44 13.36
N GLU A 158 15.28 -14.53 12.05
CA GLU A 158 16.35 -15.00 11.18
C GLU A 158 17.09 -13.80 10.59
N THR A 159 18.42 -13.92 10.47
CA THR A 159 19.24 -12.88 9.85
C THR A 159 19.24 -13.10 8.35
N VAL A 160 18.62 -12.18 7.60
CA VAL A 160 18.47 -12.27 6.14
C VAL A 160 19.02 -11.02 5.46
N LEU A 161 19.40 -11.13 4.19
CA LEU A 161 19.82 -9.96 3.41
C LEU A 161 18.60 -9.16 2.97
N VAL A 162 18.57 -7.89 3.36
CA VAL A 162 17.48 -6.95 3.06
C VAL A 162 18.00 -5.81 2.19
N PRO A 163 17.26 -5.40 1.15
CA PRO A 163 17.59 -4.21 0.38
C PRO A 163 17.45 -2.94 1.23
N TYR A 164 18.52 -2.17 1.31
CA TYR A 164 18.64 -0.89 1.99
C TYR A 164 18.85 0.22 0.97
N LEU A 165 18.00 1.25 1.00
CA LEU A 165 18.13 2.42 0.14
C LEU A 165 19.07 3.44 0.79
N VAL A 166 20.21 3.71 0.14
CA VAL A 166 21.25 4.58 0.66
C VAL A 166 20.78 6.03 0.60
N GLY A 167 20.64 6.67 1.76
CA GLY A 167 20.24 8.06 1.89
C GLY A 167 21.34 9.05 1.47
N PRO A 168 21.01 10.35 1.35
CA PRO A 168 21.96 11.40 0.98
C PRO A 168 23.07 11.63 2.01
N PHE A 169 22.83 11.25 3.26
CA PHE A 169 23.78 11.42 4.38
C PHE A 169 24.38 10.10 4.86
N ASP A 170 24.01 8.98 4.23
CA ASP A 170 24.56 7.69 4.58
C ASP A 170 25.96 7.53 3.98
N SER A 171 26.92 7.24 4.85
CA SER A 171 28.26 6.82 4.48
C SER A 171 28.38 5.30 4.57
N PHE A 172 29.37 4.72 3.90
CA PHE A 172 29.67 3.30 4.02
C PHE A 172 29.84 2.88 5.49
N ALA A 173 30.57 3.66 6.29
CA ALA A 173 30.81 3.39 7.69
C ALA A 173 29.52 3.49 8.54
N SER A 174 28.67 4.49 8.29
CA SER A 174 27.41 4.63 9.04
C SER A 174 26.44 3.49 8.76
N ILE A 175 26.43 2.94 7.54
CA ILE A 175 25.63 1.76 7.20
C ILE A 175 26.16 0.53 7.95
N CYS A 176 27.48 0.28 7.92
CA CYS A 176 28.09 -0.82 8.67
C CYS A 176 27.78 -0.77 10.17
N MET A 177 27.86 0.42 10.79
CA MET A 177 27.57 0.58 12.22
C MET A 177 26.09 0.38 12.52
N ARG A 178 25.20 0.94 11.70
CA ARG A 178 23.74 0.87 11.92
C ARG A 178 23.21 -0.55 11.79
N GLU A 179 23.66 -1.27 10.76
CA GLU A 179 23.20 -2.63 10.44
C GLU A 179 24.10 -3.70 11.06
N GLN A 180 25.04 -3.31 11.93
CA GLN A 180 25.98 -4.20 12.64
C GLN A 180 26.75 -5.15 11.69
N MET A 181 27.08 -4.67 10.49
CA MET A 181 27.70 -5.46 9.45
C MET A 181 29.17 -5.10 9.28
N VAL A 182 30.04 -6.11 9.24
CA VAL A 182 31.48 -5.91 9.04
C VAL A 182 31.73 -5.33 7.65
N ALA A 183 32.65 -4.37 7.54
CA ALA A 183 32.97 -3.68 6.28
C ALA A 183 33.30 -4.65 5.13
N GLU A 184 34.13 -5.66 5.39
CA GLU A 184 34.52 -6.67 4.40
C GLU A 184 33.32 -7.48 3.91
N GLU A 185 32.38 -7.75 4.80
CA GLU A 185 31.18 -8.50 4.48
C GLU A 185 30.22 -7.67 3.62
N LEU A 186 29.98 -6.41 4.00
CA LEU A 186 29.14 -5.50 3.21
C LEU A 186 29.69 -5.34 1.79
N MET A 187 31.02 -5.24 1.65
CA MET A 187 31.68 -5.20 0.35
C MET A 187 31.49 -6.49 -0.43
N ARG A 188 31.72 -7.65 0.20
CA ARG A 188 31.60 -8.97 -0.44
C ARG A 188 30.18 -9.24 -0.94
N VAL A 189 29.17 -8.98 -0.12
CA VAL A 189 27.76 -9.22 -0.47
C VAL A 189 27.29 -8.32 -1.61
N ASN A 190 27.77 -7.09 -1.67
CA ASN A 190 27.35 -6.09 -2.67
C ASN A 190 28.29 -5.99 -3.88
N GLY A 191 29.36 -6.79 -3.95
CA GLY A 191 30.35 -6.72 -5.02
C GLY A 191 31.06 -5.36 -5.11
N LEU A 192 31.27 -4.69 -3.97
CA LEU A 192 31.91 -3.37 -3.94
C LEU A 192 33.44 -3.52 -3.94
N ALA A 193 34.11 -2.86 -4.88
CA ALA A 193 35.58 -2.82 -4.94
C ALA A 193 36.20 -1.83 -3.93
N ILE A 194 35.43 -0.82 -3.52
CA ILE A 194 35.88 0.26 -2.62
C ILE A 194 34.83 0.52 -1.53
N ARG A 195 35.26 1.07 -0.39
CA ARG A 195 34.41 1.43 0.76
C ARG A 195 33.62 2.72 0.51
N HIS A 196 32.91 2.77 -0.61
CA HIS A 196 32.09 3.90 -1.01
C HIS A 196 30.76 3.42 -1.58
N VAL A 197 29.67 4.04 -1.14
CA VAL A 197 28.32 3.77 -1.63
C VAL A 197 27.71 5.09 -2.07
N ARG A 198 27.07 5.09 -3.24
CA ARG A 198 26.47 6.30 -3.80
C ARG A 198 25.05 6.49 -3.25
N PRO A 199 24.67 7.71 -2.82
CA PRO A 199 23.28 8.00 -2.47
C PRO A 199 22.29 7.63 -3.57
N GLY A 200 21.14 7.09 -3.18
CA GLY A 200 20.09 6.60 -4.06
C GLY A 200 20.32 5.19 -4.64
N THR A 201 21.44 4.54 -4.31
CA THR A 201 21.64 3.12 -4.66
C THR A 201 21.02 2.21 -3.62
N THR A 202 20.69 0.99 -4.02
CA THR A 202 20.23 -0.06 -3.11
C THR A 202 21.38 -1.02 -2.84
N VAL A 203 21.67 -1.26 -1.56
CA VAL A 203 22.66 -2.25 -1.10
C VAL A 203 21.97 -3.29 -0.23
N LEU A 204 22.49 -4.50 -0.20
CA LEU A 204 22.02 -5.59 0.67
C LEU A 204 22.75 -5.51 2.00
N VAL A 205 22.00 -5.45 3.09
CA VAL A 205 22.50 -5.43 4.47
C VAL A 205 21.87 -6.57 5.26
N TRP A 206 22.49 -6.98 6.36
CA TRP A 206 21.85 -7.93 7.27
C TRP A 206 20.71 -7.26 8.01
N GLY A 207 19.53 -7.86 7.95
CA GLY A 207 18.35 -7.45 8.71
C GLY A 207 17.75 -8.65 9.42
N LEU A 208 17.23 -8.41 10.62
CA LEU A 208 16.43 -9.41 11.32
C LEU A 208 15.01 -9.42 10.73
N ARG A 209 14.55 -10.61 10.32
CA ARG A 209 13.19 -10.82 9.81
C ARG A 209 12.64 -12.09 10.43
N SER A 210 11.36 -12.07 10.74
CA SER A 210 10.67 -13.31 11.07
C SER A 210 10.36 -14.11 9.82
N LYS A 211 10.21 -15.43 10.00
CA LYS A 211 9.81 -16.35 8.91
C LYS A 211 8.52 -15.90 8.22
N GLY A 212 7.57 -15.36 8.99
CA GLY A 212 6.32 -14.80 8.45
C GLY A 212 6.56 -13.61 7.52
N GLN A 213 7.41 -12.66 7.91
CA GLN A 213 7.75 -11.50 7.07
C GLN A 213 8.49 -11.92 5.79
N GLN A 214 9.43 -12.86 5.90
CA GLN A 214 10.16 -13.39 4.75
C GLN A 214 9.21 -14.08 3.76
N GLN A 215 8.27 -14.87 4.25
CA GLN A 215 7.26 -15.53 3.43
C GLN A 215 6.35 -14.52 2.73
N VAL A 216 5.92 -13.45 3.42
CA VAL A 216 5.09 -12.40 2.82
C VAL A 216 5.82 -11.67 1.69
N GLU A 217 7.11 -11.37 1.86
CA GLU A 217 7.91 -10.72 0.82
C GLU A 217 8.16 -11.65 -0.38
N LEU A 218 8.43 -12.94 -0.12
CA LEU A 218 8.50 -13.96 -1.17
C LEU A 218 7.19 -14.04 -1.95
N ASN A 219 6.05 -14.13 -1.25
CA ASN A 219 4.72 -14.14 -1.85
C ASN A 219 4.48 -12.89 -2.71
N ARG A 220 4.92 -11.72 -2.24
CA ARG A 220 4.84 -10.46 -2.99
C ARG A 220 5.66 -10.52 -4.28
N GLN A 221 6.86 -11.10 -4.24
CA GLN A 221 7.70 -11.28 -5.43
C GLN A 221 7.07 -12.23 -6.44
N LEU A 222 6.49 -13.34 -5.97
CA LEU A 222 5.80 -14.32 -6.81
C LEU A 222 4.58 -13.69 -7.50
N VAL A 223 3.78 -12.90 -6.77
CA VAL A 223 2.66 -12.14 -7.35
C VAL A 223 3.17 -11.18 -8.43
N ALA A 224 4.25 -10.43 -8.18
CA ALA A 224 4.82 -9.52 -9.16
C ALA A 224 5.36 -10.26 -10.40
N GLN A 225 5.98 -11.42 -10.22
CA GLN A 225 6.45 -12.28 -11.31
C GLN A 225 5.28 -12.81 -12.14
N PHE A 226 4.26 -13.37 -11.50
CA PHE A 226 3.08 -13.89 -12.17
C PHE A 226 2.40 -12.82 -13.02
N ARG A 227 2.20 -11.61 -12.47
CA ARG A 227 1.64 -10.47 -13.21
C ARG A 227 2.44 -10.11 -14.46
N ARG A 228 3.77 -10.19 -14.42
CA ARG A 228 4.60 -9.92 -15.60
C ARG A 228 4.39 -10.97 -16.69
N LEU A 229 4.17 -12.23 -16.31
CA LEU A 229 3.96 -13.34 -17.25
C LEU A 229 2.56 -13.31 -17.89
N THR A 230 1.53 -13.02 -17.10
CA THR A 230 0.11 -13.15 -17.52
C THR A 230 -0.58 -11.84 -17.85
N LYS A 231 0.02 -10.70 -17.48
CA LYS A 231 -0.53 -9.34 -17.62
C LYS A 231 -1.86 -9.13 -16.85
N THR A 232 -2.04 -9.82 -15.74
CA THR A 232 -3.25 -9.73 -14.90
C THR A 232 -3.18 -8.65 -13.82
N SER A 233 -4.35 -8.39 -13.21
CA SER A 233 -4.45 -7.56 -12.02
C SER A 233 -3.75 -8.21 -10.81
N ALA A 234 -3.40 -7.42 -9.80
CA ALA A 234 -2.75 -7.95 -8.60
C ALA A 234 -3.66 -8.86 -7.76
N GLY A 235 -4.98 -8.57 -7.74
CA GLY A 235 -5.96 -9.40 -7.03
C GLY A 235 -6.12 -10.77 -7.67
N GLU A 236 -6.27 -10.83 -8.99
CA GLU A 236 -6.37 -12.08 -9.75
C GLU A 236 -5.09 -12.92 -9.64
N ALA A 237 -3.91 -12.29 -9.77
CA ALA A 237 -2.64 -12.98 -9.57
C ALA A 237 -2.51 -13.57 -8.16
N ARG A 238 -2.97 -12.85 -7.13
CA ARG A 238 -2.99 -13.34 -5.75
C ARG A 238 -3.94 -14.52 -5.60
N TYR A 239 -5.15 -14.43 -6.16
CA TYR A 239 -6.14 -15.51 -6.12
C TYR A 239 -5.58 -16.84 -6.63
N TYR A 240 -5.04 -16.85 -7.86
CA TYR A 240 -4.46 -18.06 -8.44
C TYR A 240 -3.26 -18.60 -7.66
N LEU A 241 -2.41 -17.71 -7.13
CA LEU A 241 -1.27 -18.16 -6.33
C LEU A 241 -1.70 -18.72 -4.98
N GLU A 242 -2.64 -18.09 -4.27
CA GLU A 242 -3.12 -18.56 -2.97
C GLU A 242 -3.81 -19.93 -3.08
N GLU A 243 -4.63 -20.13 -4.11
CA GLU A 243 -5.32 -21.41 -4.35
C GLU A 243 -4.34 -22.57 -4.64
N ASN A 244 -3.17 -22.26 -5.23
CA ASN A 244 -2.14 -23.25 -5.59
C ASN A 244 -0.94 -23.27 -4.62
N GLY A 245 -1.08 -22.75 -3.40
CA GLY A 245 0.01 -22.76 -2.41
C GLY A 245 1.26 -22.02 -2.90
N TYR A 246 1.07 -20.94 -3.64
CA TYR A 246 2.10 -20.08 -4.25
C TYR A 246 2.99 -20.77 -5.31
N GLN A 247 2.54 -21.87 -5.91
CA GLN A 247 3.24 -22.53 -7.03
C GLN A 247 2.90 -21.88 -8.38
N ILE A 248 3.87 -21.21 -9.01
CA ILE A 248 3.67 -20.44 -10.25
C ILE A 248 3.14 -21.32 -11.40
N GLU A 249 3.73 -22.50 -11.64
CA GLU A 249 3.36 -23.34 -12.79
C GLU A 249 1.94 -23.91 -12.68
N ALA A 250 1.52 -24.31 -11.47
CA ALA A 250 0.16 -24.76 -11.20
C ALA A 250 -0.85 -23.62 -11.41
N ALA A 251 -0.56 -22.43 -10.86
CA ALA A 251 -1.38 -21.24 -11.05
C ALA A 251 -1.48 -20.80 -12.53
N LEU A 252 -0.39 -20.94 -13.30
CA LEU A 252 -0.40 -20.65 -14.75
C LEU A 252 -1.26 -21.65 -15.52
N THR A 253 -1.26 -22.91 -15.11
CA THR A 253 -2.06 -23.97 -15.73
C THR A 253 -3.54 -23.73 -15.46
N GLN A 254 -3.93 -23.53 -14.21
CA GLN A 254 -5.31 -23.21 -13.83
C GLN A 254 -5.85 -22.00 -14.60
N ARG A 255 -5.06 -20.91 -14.68
CA ARG A 255 -5.48 -19.73 -15.43
C ARG A 255 -5.66 -20.00 -16.94
N ARG A 256 -4.85 -20.86 -17.54
CA ARG A 256 -5.01 -21.23 -18.95
C ARG A 256 -6.31 -22.02 -19.15
N ASP A 257 -6.62 -22.90 -18.22
CA ASP A 257 -7.84 -23.71 -18.26
C ASP A 257 -9.08 -22.82 -18.09
N ASP A 258 -9.06 -21.86 -17.16
CA ASP A 258 -10.15 -20.88 -16.99
C ASP A 258 -10.35 -20.02 -18.24
N LEU A 259 -9.27 -19.52 -18.84
CA LEU A 259 -9.35 -18.76 -20.09
C LEU A 259 -9.86 -19.61 -21.25
N ALA A 260 -9.45 -20.88 -21.32
CA ALA A 260 -9.95 -21.81 -22.33
C ALA A 260 -11.47 -21.98 -22.17
N TRP A 261 -11.93 -22.18 -20.93
CA TRP A 261 -13.35 -22.29 -20.59
C TRP A 261 -14.15 -21.02 -20.94
N GLU A 262 -13.60 -19.83 -20.70
CA GLU A 262 -14.25 -18.56 -21.08
C GLU A 262 -14.30 -18.34 -22.60
N THR A 263 -13.31 -18.84 -23.34
CA THR A 263 -13.27 -18.73 -24.80
C THR A 263 -14.12 -19.75 -25.52
N GLU A 264 -14.47 -20.87 -24.86
CA GLU A 264 -15.37 -21.84 -25.45
C GLU A 264 -16.72 -21.16 -25.72
N PRO A 265 -17.19 -21.15 -26.99
CA PRO A 265 -18.45 -20.53 -27.31
C PRO A 265 -19.51 -21.31 -26.57
N SER A 266 -20.10 -20.69 -25.55
CA SER A 266 -21.28 -21.21 -24.86
C SER A 266 -22.31 -21.53 -25.94
N THR A 267 -22.44 -22.83 -26.26
CA THR A 267 -23.32 -23.25 -27.33
C THR A 267 -24.72 -22.78 -26.94
N PRO A 268 -25.44 -22.08 -27.83
CA PRO A 268 -26.79 -21.61 -27.53
C PRO A 268 -27.74 -22.74 -27.09
N GLU A 269 -27.39 -23.98 -27.46
CA GLU A 269 -28.05 -25.21 -27.01
C GLU A 269 -27.86 -25.50 -25.52
N ALA A 270 -26.68 -25.26 -24.93
CA ALA A 270 -26.44 -25.40 -23.50
C ALA A 270 -27.24 -24.36 -22.67
N LEU A 271 -27.33 -23.12 -23.16
CA LEU A 271 -28.18 -22.09 -22.57
C LEU A 271 -29.68 -22.39 -22.76
N ARG A 272 -30.08 -23.01 -23.87
CA ARG A 272 -31.47 -23.46 -24.09
C ARG A 272 -31.87 -24.62 -23.19
N LEU A 273 -30.99 -25.60 -22.98
CA LEU A 273 -31.22 -26.73 -22.08
C LEU A 273 -31.24 -26.30 -20.61
N ALA A 274 -30.44 -25.31 -20.21
CA ALA A 274 -30.46 -24.75 -18.86
C ALA A 274 -31.71 -23.91 -18.55
N LEU A 275 -32.36 -23.36 -19.59
CA LEU A 275 -33.56 -22.51 -19.46
C LEU A 275 -34.86 -23.23 -19.80
N THR A 276 -34.85 -24.51 -20.17
CA THR A 276 -36.08 -25.30 -20.18
C THR A 276 -36.46 -25.58 -18.73
N PRO A 277 -37.52 -24.94 -18.18
CA PRO A 277 -38.02 -25.35 -16.89
C PRO A 277 -38.46 -26.80 -17.06
N GLU A 278 -37.80 -27.72 -16.35
CA GLU A 278 -38.27 -29.08 -16.23
C GLU A 278 -39.73 -28.99 -15.82
N SER A 279 -40.57 -29.30 -16.79
CA SER A 279 -42.01 -29.30 -16.65
C SER A 279 -42.33 -30.15 -15.45
N ALA A 280 -42.85 -29.47 -14.43
CA ALA A 280 -43.53 -30.03 -13.28
C ALA A 280 -44.34 -31.27 -13.66
N SER A 281 -43.79 -32.44 -13.37
CA SER A 281 -44.53 -33.70 -13.26
C SER A 281 -43.96 -34.48 -12.09
N ASP A 282 -44.41 -34.16 -10.89
CA ASP A 282 -45.47 -34.93 -10.25
C ASP A 282 -45.57 -34.60 -8.76
N SER A 283 -46.65 -33.88 -8.44
CA SER A 283 -47.66 -34.36 -7.48
C SER A 283 -47.13 -35.05 -6.22
N GLN A 284 -46.60 -34.28 -5.26
CA GLN A 284 -46.69 -34.66 -3.85
C GLN A 284 -47.43 -33.58 -3.07
N THR A 285 -48.74 -33.76 -2.98
CA THR A 285 -49.64 -33.03 -2.08
C THR A 285 -49.19 -33.26 -0.64
N CYS A 286 -48.44 -32.31 -0.08
CA CYS A 286 -48.21 -32.22 1.35
C CYS A 286 -49.26 -31.28 1.95
N THR A 287 -50.31 -31.87 2.52
CA THR A 287 -51.40 -31.19 3.22
C THR A 287 -50.84 -30.53 4.50
N MET A 288 -50.40 -29.28 4.40
CA MET A 288 -50.05 -28.47 5.58
C MET A 288 -51.32 -27.80 6.11
N GLN A 289 -51.72 -28.19 7.32
CA GLN A 289 -52.77 -27.51 8.09
C GLN A 289 -52.33 -26.08 8.45
N PRO A 290 -53.22 -25.07 8.36
CA PRO A 290 -52.92 -23.71 8.78
C PRO A 290 -52.91 -23.62 10.31
N LYS A 291 -51.75 -23.32 10.89
CA LYS A 291 -51.65 -22.82 12.26
C LYS A 291 -51.76 -21.30 12.21
N ALA A 292 -52.91 -20.80 12.64
CA ALA A 292 -53.18 -19.38 12.78
C ALA A 292 -52.16 -18.72 13.72
N GLY A 293 -51.46 -17.69 13.25
CA GLY A 293 -50.52 -16.94 14.07
C GLY A 293 -49.78 -15.85 13.28
N GLY A 294 -50.38 -14.66 13.28
CA GLY A 294 -49.83 -13.32 13.01
C GLY A 294 -48.48 -13.15 12.30
N GLY A 295 -48.51 -12.44 11.17
CA GLY A 295 -47.29 -11.90 10.55
C GLY A 295 -47.56 -11.23 9.19
N ALA A 296 -48.42 -10.20 9.16
CA ALA A 296 -48.90 -9.59 7.93
C ALA A 296 -47.97 -8.53 7.28
N ASP A 297 -46.76 -8.28 7.79
CA ASP A 297 -46.04 -7.04 7.43
C ASP A 297 -44.67 -7.18 6.74
N LEU A 298 -44.15 -8.38 6.45
CA LEU A 298 -42.80 -8.52 5.87
C LEU A 298 -42.76 -8.69 4.34
N PHE A 299 -43.85 -9.12 3.69
CA PHE A 299 -43.85 -9.36 2.24
C PHE A 299 -44.07 -8.10 1.38
N ALA A 300 -44.57 -7.00 1.96
CA ALA A 300 -44.77 -5.75 1.24
C ALA A 300 -43.47 -4.93 1.02
N SER A 301 -42.40 -5.21 1.76
CA SER A 301 -41.13 -4.48 1.65
C SER A 301 -40.21 -4.99 0.53
N LEU A 302 -40.29 -6.26 0.15
CA LEU A 302 -39.42 -6.82 -0.89
C LEU A 302 -39.88 -6.45 -2.32
N LEU A 303 -41.16 -6.16 -2.54
CA LEU A 303 -41.66 -5.76 -3.86
C LEU A 303 -41.36 -4.30 -4.25
N LYS A 304 -40.97 -3.43 -3.29
CA LYS A 304 -40.65 -2.02 -3.60
C LYS A 304 -39.20 -1.78 -4.03
N CYS A 305 -38.28 -2.74 -3.84
CA CYS A 305 -36.88 -2.56 -4.22
C CYS A 305 -36.61 -2.86 -5.71
N ALA A 306 -37.48 -3.62 -6.38
CA ALA A 306 -37.29 -4.00 -7.78
C ALA A 306 -37.76 -2.94 -8.80
N GLN A 307 -38.51 -1.91 -8.37
CA GLN A 307 -39.06 -0.89 -9.30
C GLN A 307 -38.18 0.36 -9.46
N SER A 308 -37.10 0.52 -8.68
CA SER A 308 -36.23 1.71 -8.72
C SER A 308 -35.04 1.64 -9.69
N PHE A 309 -34.73 0.47 -10.27
CA PHE A 309 -33.59 0.31 -11.19
C PHE A 309 -33.93 0.46 -12.69
N GLY A 310 -35.19 0.67 -13.06
CA GLY A 310 -35.63 0.70 -14.47
C GLY A 310 -35.63 2.07 -15.17
N ARG A 311 -35.01 3.12 -14.63
CA ARG A 311 -35.14 4.50 -15.17
C ARG A 311 -33.83 5.24 -15.53
N TYR A 312 -32.73 4.52 -15.77
CA TYR A 312 -31.47 5.12 -16.21
C TYR A 312 -30.89 4.48 -17.47
N VAL A 313 -31.71 4.28 -18.51
CA VAL A 313 -31.22 4.17 -19.90
C VAL A 313 -32.30 4.71 -20.84
N GLN A 314 -32.19 5.99 -21.21
CA GLN A 314 -32.66 6.58 -22.47
C GLN A 314 -31.89 7.87 -22.72
#